data_AF-A0A4Q6AH52-F1
#
_entry.id   AF-A0A4Q6AH52-F1
#
_cell.length_a   1.000
_cell.length_b   1.000
_cell.length_c   1.000
_cell.angle_alpha   90.00
_cell.angle_beta   90.00
_cell.angle_gamma   90.00
#
_symmetry.space_group_name_H-M   'P 1'
#
loop_
_entity.id
_entity.type
_entity.pdbx_description
1 polymer ?
#
loop_
_entity_poly.entity_id
_entity_poly.type
_entity_poly.pdbx_seq_one_letter_code
_entity_poly.pdbx_strand_id
1 'polypeptide(L)'
;MRSRLKAWMKGRGWKPLAHQLAMWEAVDKGESGLLQMPTGAGKTYAAFFGLLAHIGKEEPGLQLLYITPLRALTRDLEKSIRLPVEEMELPLLIETRTGDTKASVRAKQRKRLPHVLLTTPESLALLLSYSDSAELFKNLKAVVVDEWHELMGSKR
;
A
#
# COMPACT_ATOMS: atom_id res chain seq x y z
N MET A 1 9.78 -8.89 11.46
CA MET A 1 8.53 -8.87 10.65
C MET A 1 8.29 -10.15 9.85
N ARG A 2 9.20 -10.57 8.96
CA ARG A 2 9.00 -11.73 8.04
C ARG A 2 8.56 -13.02 8.72
N SER A 3 9.08 -13.32 9.92
CA SER A 3 8.67 -14.48 10.75
C SER A 3 7.20 -14.41 11.18
N ARG A 4 6.76 -13.25 11.69
CA ARG A 4 5.36 -12.98 12.07
C ARG A 4 4.40 -13.18 10.89
N LEU A 5 4.82 -12.70 9.72
CA LEU A 5 4.08 -12.82 8.47
C LEU A 5 3.93 -14.29 8.02
N LYS A 6 5.03 -15.04 8.03
CA LYS A 6 5.00 -16.48 7.72
C LYS A 6 4.13 -17.26 8.72
N ALA A 7 4.17 -16.91 10.01
CA ALA A 7 3.33 -17.52 11.03
C ALA A 7 1.83 -17.22 10.80
N TRP A 8 1.49 -15.97 10.48
CA TRP A 8 0.13 -15.55 10.15
C TRP A 8 -0.43 -16.30 8.93
N MET A 9 0.35 -16.39 7.84
CA MET A 9 -0.04 -17.16 6.66
C MET A 9 -0.21 -18.65 6.98
N LYS A 10 0.72 -19.23 7.76
CA LYS A 10 0.64 -20.63 8.19
C LYS A 10 -0.61 -20.92 9.02
N GLY A 11 -1.01 -20.01 9.91
CA GLY A 11 -2.24 -20.12 10.71
C GLY A 11 -3.51 -20.20 9.86
N ARG A 12 -3.46 -19.71 8.61
CA ARG A 12 -4.55 -19.76 7.62
C ARG A 12 -4.43 -20.95 6.66
N GLY A 13 -3.46 -21.84 6.87
CA GLY A 13 -3.14 -22.92 5.95
C GLY A 13 -2.49 -22.44 4.64
N TRP A 14 -2.04 -21.19 4.58
CA TRP A 14 -1.44 -20.61 3.38
C TRP A 14 0.08 -20.79 3.38
N LYS A 15 0.63 -20.95 2.18
CA LYS A 15 2.07 -20.93 1.93
C LYS A 15 2.39 -19.80 0.96
N PRO A 16 3.45 -19.00 1.20
CA PRO A 16 3.89 -18.01 0.24
C PRO A 16 4.19 -18.66 -1.11
N LEU A 17 3.71 -18.04 -2.19
CA LEU A 17 3.97 -18.48 -3.55
C LEU A 17 5.39 -18.06 -3.99
N ALA A 18 5.97 -18.76 -4.95
CA ALA A 18 7.34 -18.50 -5.41
C ALA A 18 7.55 -17.03 -5.85
N HIS A 19 6.59 -16.47 -6.58
CA HIS A 19 6.64 -15.07 -7.00
C HIS A 19 6.51 -14.07 -5.85
N GLN A 20 5.78 -14.43 -4.78
CA GLN A 20 5.71 -13.58 -3.58
C GLN A 20 7.07 -13.54 -2.90
N LEU A 21 7.73 -14.70 -2.75
CA LEU A 21 9.06 -14.80 -2.17
C LEU A 21 10.09 -14.01 -2.99
N ALA A 22 10.08 -14.17 -4.31
CA ALA A 22 10.98 -13.43 -5.20
C ALA A 22 10.77 -11.91 -5.10
N MET A 23 9.52 -11.44 -5.07
CA MET A 23 9.22 -10.02 -4.90
C MET A 23 9.70 -9.50 -3.53
N TRP A 24 9.50 -10.27 -2.47
CA TRP A 24 9.95 -9.88 -1.14
C TRP A 24 11.47 -9.79 -1.05
N GLU A 25 12.19 -10.69 -1.71
CA GLU A 25 13.65 -10.66 -1.78
C GLU A 25 14.16 -9.45 -2.58
N ALA A 26 13.54 -9.14 -3.72
CA ALA A 26 13.88 -7.95 -4.51
C ALA A 26 13.66 -6.65 -3.70
N VAL A 27 12.53 -6.56 -2.99
CA VAL A 27 12.24 -5.45 -2.08
C VAL A 27 13.27 -5.36 -0.95
N ASP A 28 13.68 -6.48 -0.38
CA ASP A 28 14.71 -6.51 0.68
C ASP A 28 16.08 -6.02 0.18
N LYS A 29 16.34 -6.11 -1.13
CA LYS A 29 17.53 -5.55 -1.81
C LYS A 29 17.38 -4.08 -2.23
N GLY A 30 16.21 -3.47 -2.02
CA GLY A 30 15.90 -2.11 -2.45
C GLY A 30 15.64 -1.98 -3.97
N GLU A 31 15.34 -3.08 -4.63
CA GLU A 31 15.10 -3.11 -6.07
C GLU A 31 13.70 -2.61 -6.42
N SER A 32 13.58 -1.89 -7.54
CA SER A 32 12.30 -1.57 -8.18
C SER A 32 11.98 -2.63 -9.25
N GLY A 33 10.71 -2.91 -9.48
CA GLY A 33 10.33 -3.93 -10.46
C GLY A 33 8.86 -3.89 -10.88
N LEU A 34 8.56 -4.67 -11.91
CA LEU A 34 7.20 -4.88 -12.42
C LEU A 34 6.76 -6.30 -12.10
N LEU A 35 5.59 -6.40 -11.47
CA LEU A 35 4.98 -7.68 -11.12
C LEU A 35 3.78 -7.96 -12.03
N GLN A 36 3.95 -8.86 -12.98
CA GLN A 36 2.88 -9.31 -13.88
C GLN A 36 2.35 -10.66 -13.42
N MET A 37 1.05 -10.70 -13.10
CA MET A 37 0.37 -11.93 -12.72
C MET A 37 -1.14 -11.87 -13.00
N PRO A 38 -1.80 -13.03 -13.20
CA PRO A 38 -3.25 -13.09 -13.32
C PRO A 38 -3.97 -12.58 -12.06
N THR A 39 -5.18 -12.08 -12.22
CA THR A 39 -6.07 -11.71 -11.11
C THR A 39 -6.29 -12.93 -10.20
N GLY A 40 -6.35 -12.70 -8.89
CA GLY A 40 -6.53 -13.77 -7.90
C GLY A 40 -5.24 -14.54 -7.54
N ALA A 41 -4.10 -14.28 -8.21
CA ALA A 41 -2.82 -14.95 -7.92
C ALA A 41 -2.06 -14.37 -6.69
N GLY A 42 -2.71 -13.57 -5.86
CA GLY A 42 -2.12 -13.02 -4.63
C GLY A 42 -1.17 -11.83 -4.85
N LYS A 43 -1.44 -10.97 -5.85
CA LYS A 43 -0.68 -9.74 -6.17
C LYS A 43 -0.53 -8.80 -4.99
N THR A 44 -1.63 -8.56 -4.27
CA THR A 44 -1.64 -7.69 -3.09
C THR A 44 -0.64 -8.16 -2.05
N TYR A 45 -0.59 -9.46 -1.74
CA TYR A 45 0.37 -10.00 -0.77
C TYR A 45 1.79 -10.09 -1.32
N ALA A 46 1.98 -10.27 -2.62
CA ALA A 46 3.31 -10.17 -3.23
C ALA A 46 3.90 -8.76 -3.02
N ALA A 47 3.12 -7.71 -3.28
CA ALA A 47 3.56 -6.33 -3.12
C ALA A 47 3.62 -5.90 -1.63
N PHE A 48 2.50 -6.01 -0.92
CA PHE A 48 2.35 -5.44 0.42
C PHE A 48 3.22 -6.14 1.46
N PHE A 49 3.30 -7.47 1.48
CA PHE A 49 4.06 -8.19 2.51
C PHE A 49 5.57 -8.04 2.38
N GLY A 50 6.08 -7.82 1.16
CA GLY A 50 7.48 -7.45 0.95
C GLY A 50 7.81 -6.18 1.71
N LEU A 51 6.98 -5.16 1.48
CA LEU A 51 7.13 -3.80 2.00
C LEU A 51 6.80 -3.65 3.49
N LEU A 52 5.93 -4.50 4.02
CA LEU A 52 5.53 -4.47 5.44
C LEU A 52 6.71 -4.64 6.40
N ALA A 53 7.79 -5.30 5.95
CA ALA A 53 9.02 -5.45 6.73
C ALA A 53 9.84 -4.17 6.88
N HIS A 54 9.56 -3.16 6.05
CA HIS A 54 10.33 -1.92 5.94
C HIS A 54 9.60 -0.70 6.53
N ILE A 55 8.37 -0.89 7.00
CA ILE A 55 7.53 0.16 7.60
C ILE A 55 7.25 -0.10 9.08
N GLY A 56 7.07 0.95 9.86
CA GLY A 56 6.92 0.85 11.32
C GLY A 56 6.47 2.15 11.99
N LYS A 57 5.85 2.06 13.17
CA LYS A 57 5.32 3.22 13.92
C LYS A 57 6.38 4.24 14.36
N GLU A 58 7.64 3.82 14.46
CA GLU A 58 8.75 4.66 14.95
C GLU A 58 8.97 5.88 14.06
N GLU A 59 8.76 5.73 12.75
CA GLU A 59 8.79 6.84 11.81
C GLU A 59 7.35 7.35 11.60
N PRO A 60 7.00 8.58 12.01
CA PRO A 60 5.64 9.08 11.82
C PRO A 60 5.36 9.43 10.35
N GLY A 61 4.09 9.38 9.94
CA GLY A 61 3.67 9.85 8.62
C GLY A 61 3.69 8.76 7.55
N LEU A 62 3.54 9.18 6.29
CA LEU A 62 3.39 8.26 5.16
C LEU A 62 4.69 7.52 4.86
N GLN A 63 4.61 6.19 4.80
CA GLN A 63 5.74 5.32 4.44
C GLN A 63 5.45 4.45 3.22
N LEU A 64 4.18 4.10 2.99
CA LEU A 64 3.76 3.30 1.84
C LEU A 64 2.57 3.96 1.15
N LEU A 65 2.74 4.25 -0.14
CA LEU A 65 1.68 4.75 -1.00
C LEU A 65 1.23 3.64 -1.96
N TYR A 66 -0.06 3.31 -1.95
CA TYR A 66 -0.64 2.32 -2.85
C TYR A 66 -1.63 3.03 -3.78
N ILE A 67 -1.32 3.07 -5.07
CA ILE A 67 -2.08 3.78 -6.10
C ILE A 67 -2.89 2.75 -6.90
N THR A 68 -4.20 2.91 -6.97
CA THR A 68 -5.07 2.06 -7.79
C THR A 68 -6.03 2.91 -8.64
N PRO A 69 -6.17 2.62 -9.95
CA PRO A 69 -7.11 3.33 -10.83
C PRO A 69 -8.57 2.95 -10.60
N LEU A 70 -8.83 1.73 -10.10
CA LEU A 70 -10.18 1.15 -9.98
C LEU A 70 -10.79 1.38 -8.58
N ARG A 71 -11.75 2.31 -8.51
CA ARG A 71 -12.48 2.64 -7.27
C ARG A 71 -13.25 1.45 -6.68
N ALA A 72 -13.84 0.61 -7.52
CA ALA A 72 -14.62 -0.55 -7.08
C ALA A 72 -13.76 -1.57 -6.30
N LEU A 73 -12.47 -1.67 -6.62
CA LEU A 73 -11.52 -2.59 -5.97
C LEU A 73 -10.89 -1.99 -4.70
N THR A 74 -11.09 -0.71 -4.41
CA THR A 74 -10.41 -0.05 -3.28
C THR A 74 -10.85 -0.65 -1.94
N ARG A 75 -12.12 -1.08 -1.79
CA ARG A 75 -12.58 -1.71 -0.53
C ARG A 75 -12.00 -3.11 -0.31
N ASP A 76 -11.97 -3.93 -1.35
CA ASP A 76 -11.43 -5.29 -1.25
C ASP A 76 -9.91 -5.27 -1.06
N LEU A 77 -9.23 -4.35 -1.74
CA LEU A 77 -7.82 -4.07 -1.54
C LEU A 77 -7.54 -3.55 -0.12
N GLU A 78 -8.31 -2.56 0.35
CA GLU A 78 -8.22 -2.03 1.71
C GLU A 78 -8.38 -3.16 2.74
N LYS A 79 -9.41 -4.00 2.59
CA LYS A 79 -9.65 -5.14 3.47
C LYS A 79 -8.49 -6.12 3.44
N SER A 80 -7.98 -6.44 2.25
CA SER A 80 -6.86 -7.36 2.07
C SER A 80 -5.57 -6.85 2.72
N ILE A 81 -5.36 -5.54 2.75
CA ILE A 81 -4.21 -4.90 3.38
C ILE A 81 -4.40 -4.72 4.90
N ARG A 82 -5.60 -4.33 5.35
CA ARG A 82 -5.89 -4.07 6.77
C ARG A 82 -5.99 -5.34 7.60
N LEU A 83 -6.65 -6.37 7.10
CA LEU A 83 -6.86 -7.62 7.82
C LEU A 83 -5.56 -8.23 8.39
N PRO A 84 -4.47 -8.43 7.60
CA PRO A 84 -3.22 -8.94 8.15
C PRO A 84 -2.58 -8.01 9.18
N VAL A 85 -2.71 -6.69 9.02
CA VAL A 85 -2.17 -5.70 9.96
C VAL A 85 -2.92 -5.74 11.30
N GLU A 86 -4.24 -5.85 11.27
CA GLU A 86 -5.09 -5.93 12.45
C GLU A 86 -4.90 -7.27 13.18
N GLU A 87 -4.91 -8.39 12.47
CA GLU A 87 -4.74 -9.73 13.08
C GLU A 87 -3.32 -9.98 13.58
N MET A 88 -2.32 -9.35 12.96
CA MET A 88 -0.97 -9.32 13.49
C MET A 88 -0.76 -8.14 14.45
N GLU A 89 -1.80 -7.46 14.94
CA GLU A 89 -1.70 -6.37 15.94
C GLU A 89 -0.56 -5.39 15.65
N LEU A 90 -0.37 -5.04 14.38
CA LEU A 90 0.69 -4.15 13.96
C LEU A 90 0.25 -2.71 14.25
N PRO A 91 1.09 -1.88 14.87
CA PRO A 91 0.72 -0.52 15.25
C PRO A 91 0.76 0.45 14.06
N LEU A 92 0.19 0.04 12.92
CA LEU A 92 0.20 0.77 11.65
C LEU A 92 -1.20 1.32 11.36
N LEU A 93 -1.29 2.65 11.26
CA LEU A 93 -2.45 3.33 10.69
C LEU A 93 -2.48 3.15 9.17
N ILE A 94 -3.60 2.61 8.67
CA ILE A 94 -3.89 2.39 7.25
C ILE A 94 -5.21 3.09 6.92
N GLU A 95 -5.21 3.95 5.91
CA GLU A 95 -6.42 4.66 5.48
C GLU A 95 -6.50 4.77 3.95
N THR A 96 -7.69 5.11 3.46
CA THR A 96 -7.97 5.41 2.06
C THR A 96 -8.13 6.91 1.82
N ARG A 97 -7.68 7.38 0.65
CA ARG A 97 -7.89 8.74 0.15
C ARG A 97 -8.35 8.68 -1.30
N THR A 98 -9.66 8.75 -1.50
CA THR A 98 -10.31 8.75 -2.82
C THR A 98 -11.29 9.93 -2.91
N GLY A 99 -11.97 10.05 -4.05
CA GLY A 99 -13.10 10.99 -4.19
C GLY A 99 -14.23 10.75 -3.17
N ASP A 100 -14.38 9.51 -2.67
CA ASP A 100 -15.44 9.12 -1.74
C ASP A 100 -15.04 9.31 -0.26
N THR A 101 -13.77 9.62 0.02
CA THR A 101 -13.28 9.86 1.38
C THR A 101 -14.00 11.08 1.97
N LYS A 102 -14.68 10.93 3.11
CA LYS A 102 -15.42 12.01 3.79
C LYS A 102 -14.55 13.24 4.02
N ALA A 103 -15.12 14.44 3.88
CA ALA A 103 -14.40 15.70 4.05
C ALA A 103 -13.69 15.83 5.41
N SER A 104 -14.31 15.32 6.49
CA SER A 104 -13.71 15.30 7.83
C SER A 104 -12.46 14.42 7.91
N VAL A 105 -12.46 13.25 7.27
CA VAL A 105 -11.29 12.39 7.15
C VAL A 105 -10.22 13.08 6.31
N ARG A 106 -10.63 13.72 5.20
CA ARG A 106 -9.70 14.45 4.34
C ARG A 106 -8.97 15.58 5.06
N ALA A 107 -9.69 16.31 5.91
CA ALA A 107 -9.14 17.39 6.73
C ALA A 107 -8.16 16.88 7.79
N LYS A 108 -8.41 15.70 8.38
CA LYS A 108 -7.46 15.04 9.29
C LYS A 108 -6.19 14.60 8.55
N GLN A 109 -6.34 13.94 7.40
CA GLN A 109 -5.23 13.48 6.56
C GLN A 109 -4.35 14.63 6.05
N ARG A 110 -4.92 15.82 5.82
CA ARG A 110 -4.17 17.04 5.45
C ARG A 110 -3.20 17.49 6.55
N LYS A 111 -3.52 17.20 7.82
CA LYS A 111 -2.61 17.50 8.95
C LYS A 111 -1.58 16.40 9.16
N ARG A 112 -1.98 15.14 8.95
CA ARG A 112 -1.11 13.97 9.15
C ARG A 112 -1.61 12.80 8.32
N LEU A 113 -0.77 12.30 7.41
CA LEU A 113 -1.06 11.09 6.64
C LEU A 113 -0.89 9.81 7.48
N PRO A 114 -1.60 8.72 7.14
CA PRO A 114 -1.39 7.39 7.72
C PRO A 114 -0.03 6.81 7.33
N HIS A 115 0.39 5.69 7.94
CA HIS A 115 1.63 5.00 7.54
C HIS A 115 1.48 4.35 6.16
N VAL A 116 0.27 3.83 5.87
CA VAL A 116 -0.09 3.29 4.56
C VAL A 116 -1.30 4.05 4.03
N LEU A 117 -1.17 4.63 2.84
CA LEU A 117 -2.25 5.33 2.16
C LEU A 117 -2.61 4.63 0.86
N LEU A 118 -3.86 4.18 0.74
CA LEU A 118 -4.42 3.70 -0.52
C LEU A 118 -5.13 4.88 -1.19
N THR A 119 -4.80 5.18 -2.44
CA THR A 119 -5.32 6.36 -3.15
C THR A 119 -5.59 6.09 -4.62
N THR A 120 -6.34 6.99 -5.26
CA THR A 120 -6.41 7.08 -6.73
C THR A 120 -5.41 8.10 -7.26
N PRO A 121 -5.04 8.04 -8.56
CA PRO A 121 -4.18 9.05 -9.18
C PRO A 121 -4.70 10.49 -9.00
N GLU A 122 -5.99 10.75 -9.20
CA GLU A 122 -6.58 12.11 -9.04
C GLU A 122 -6.45 12.59 -7.60
N SER A 123 -6.71 11.70 -6.64
CA SER A 123 -6.65 12.07 -5.22
C SER A 123 -5.21 12.32 -4.79
N LEU A 124 -4.25 11.60 -5.39
CA LEU A 124 -2.84 11.85 -5.23
C LEU A 124 -2.41 13.18 -5.87
N ALA A 125 -2.87 13.49 -7.08
CA ALA A 125 -2.58 14.75 -7.75
C ALA A 125 -3.01 15.95 -6.90
N LEU A 126 -4.17 15.86 -6.25
CA LEU A 126 -4.62 16.87 -5.28
C LEU A 126 -3.75 16.94 -4.01
N LEU A 127 -3.21 15.81 -3.54
CA LEU A 127 -2.29 15.82 -2.38
C LEU A 127 -0.94 16.45 -2.74
N LEU A 128 -0.46 16.23 -3.96
CA LEU A 128 0.81 16.73 -4.46
C LEU A 128 0.76 18.23 -4.82
N SER A 129 -0.42 18.77 -5.13
CA SER A 129 -0.58 20.19 -5.47
C SER A 129 -0.49 21.14 -4.26
N TYR A 130 -0.54 20.62 -3.03
CA TYR A 130 -0.34 21.43 -1.84
C TYR A 130 1.13 21.82 -1.65
N SER A 131 1.37 23.02 -1.12
CA SER A 131 2.71 23.56 -0.88
C SER A 131 3.53 22.76 0.14
N ASP A 132 2.86 22.04 1.04
CA ASP A 132 3.47 21.21 2.09
C ASP A 132 3.61 19.73 1.66
N SER A 133 3.40 19.40 0.39
CA SER A 133 3.46 18.01 -0.09
C SER A 133 4.81 17.35 0.19
N ALA A 134 5.93 18.03 -0.06
CA ALA A 134 7.26 17.48 0.24
C ALA A 134 7.40 17.01 1.71
N GLU A 135 6.86 17.79 2.65
CA GLU A 135 6.92 17.47 4.09
C GLU A 135 6.05 16.26 4.45
N LEU A 136 4.88 16.10 3.82
CA LEU A 136 4.02 14.94 4.06
C LEU A 136 4.61 13.63 3.57
N PHE A 137 5.32 13.69 2.45
CA PHE A 137 5.85 12.52 1.74
C PHE A 137 7.32 12.25 2.10
N LYS A 138 7.92 13.03 3.01
CA LYS A 138 9.36 12.93 3.36
C LYS A 138 9.80 11.55 3.86
N ASN A 139 8.89 10.79 4.48
CA ASN A 139 9.17 9.47 5.03
C ASN A 139 8.69 8.33 4.11
N LEU A 140 8.28 8.65 2.87
CA LEU A 140 7.80 7.66 1.91
C LEU A 140 8.95 6.73 1.52
N LYS A 141 8.78 5.43 1.78
CA LYS A 141 9.76 4.38 1.48
C LYS A 141 9.46 3.65 0.18
N ALA A 142 8.18 3.52 -0.18
CA ALA A 142 7.78 2.80 -1.38
C ALA A 142 6.45 3.28 -1.95
N VAL A 143 6.31 3.08 -3.26
CA VAL A 143 5.07 3.31 -4.01
C VAL A 143 4.71 2.02 -4.74
N VAL A 144 3.47 1.59 -4.60
CA VAL A 144 2.90 0.50 -5.41
C VAL A 144 1.90 1.11 -6.38
N VAL A 145 2.08 0.81 -7.67
CA VAL A 145 1.12 1.20 -8.71
C VAL A 145 0.42 -0.07 -9.19
N ASP A 146 -0.84 -0.21 -8.80
CA ASP A 146 -1.68 -1.33 -9.19
C ASP A 146 -2.39 -1.02 -10.51
N GLU A 147 -2.65 -2.06 -11.29
CA GLU A 147 -3.24 -1.97 -12.64
C GLU A 147 -2.63 -0.85 -13.50
N TRP A 148 -1.30 -0.74 -13.46
CA TRP A 148 -0.53 0.28 -14.16
C TRP A 148 -0.86 0.40 -15.66
N HIS A 149 -1.27 -0.69 -16.29
CA HIS A 149 -1.65 -0.75 -17.69
C HIS A 149 -2.92 0.07 -18.00
N GLU A 150 -3.82 0.25 -17.03
CA GLU A 150 -4.99 1.13 -17.19
C GLU A 150 -4.64 2.61 -17.18
N LEU A 151 -3.50 2.96 -16.59
CA LEU A 151 -2.98 4.32 -16.64
C LEU A 151 -2.37 4.63 -18.01
N MET A 152 -1.84 3.60 -18.69
CA MET A 152 -1.25 3.76 -20.02
C MET A 152 -2.29 4.09 -21.09
N GLY A 153 -1.93 5.01 -21.99
CA GLY A 153 -2.78 5.39 -23.13
C GLY A 153 -3.93 6.34 -22.79
N SER A 154 -4.04 6.76 -21.53
CA SER A 154 -4.98 7.79 -21.09
C SER A 154 -4.27 9.14 -20.91
N LYS A 155 -5.01 10.26 -20.92
CA LYS A 155 -4.47 11.59 -20.54
C LYS A 155 -4.24 11.74 -19.03
N ARG A 156 -4.41 10.65 -18.27
CA ARG A 156 -4.52 10.61 -16.81
C ARG A 156 -3.19 10.23 -16.17
#